data_AF-A0A370R5Q3-F1
#
_entry.id   AF-A0A370R5Q3-F1
#
_cell.length_a   1.000
_cell.length_b   1.000
_cell.length_c   1.000
_cell.angle_alpha   90.00
_cell.angle_beta   90.00
_cell.angle_gamma   90.00
#
_symmetry.space_group_name_H-M   'P 1'
#
loop_
_entity.id
_entity.type
_entity.pdbx_description
1 polymer ?
#
loop_
_entity_poly.entity_id
_entity_poly.type
_entity_poly.pdbx_seq_one_letter_code
_entity_poly.pdbx_strand_id
1 'polypeptide(L)'
;MLTLYQRRCPDANPDDGHYDALYAFAEKRLDRCVFGTEKPACRQCPVHCYPSAKREEMKQVMRWAGPRMLWRHPLLTVLHLLDDKKPVPELPEKYRKKK
;
A
#
# COMPACT_ATOMS: atom_id res chain seq x y z
N MET A 1 -7.46 -1.70 -6.90
CA MET A 1 -7.92 -2.11 -5.55
C MET A 1 -8.93 -1.11 -4.98
N LEU A 2 -8.57 0.18 -4.90
CA LEU A 2 -9.40 1.21 -4.29
C LEU A 2 -10.80 1.33 -4.93
N THR A 3 -10.89 1.38 -6.26
CA THR A 3 -12.18 1.43 -6.97
C THR A 3 -13.09 0.22 -6.71
N LEU A 4 -12.49 -0.98 -6.52
CA LEU A 4 -13.26 -2.18 -6.18
C LEU A 4 -13.79 -2.11 -4.74
N TYR A 5 -12.97 -1.57 -3.82
CA TYR A 5 -13.34 -1.37 -2.43
C TYR A 5 -14.46 -0.34 -2.30
N GLN A 6 -14.29 0.85 -2.88
CA GLN A 6 -15.28 1.93 -2.88
C GLN A 6 -16.65 1.46 -3.38
N ARG A 7 -16.69 0.68 -4.46
CA ARG A 7 -17.96 0.27 -5.09
C ARG A 7 -18.69 -0.89 -4.39
N ARG A 8 -18.00 -1.65 -3.54
CA ARG A 8 -18.49 -2.98 -3.16
C ARG A 8 -18.24 -3.37 -1.71
N CYS A 9 -17.49 -2.58 -0.94
CA CYS A 9 -17.35 -2.76 0.50
C CYS A 9 -18.43 -1.95 1.24
N PRO A 10 -19.20 -2.57 2.17
CA PRO A 10 -20.21 -1.87 2.95
C PRO A 10 -19.62 -0.87 3.96
N ASP A 11 -18.38 -1.11 4.41
CA ASP A 11 -17.64 -0.25 5.34
C ASP A 11 -16.87 0.87 4.63
N ALA A 12 -17.07 1.06 3.32
CA ALA A 12 -16.39 2.12 2.57
C ALA A 12 -16.93 3.50 2.98
N ASN A 13 -16.05 4.49 3.02
CA ASN A 13 -16.43 5.88 3.23
C ASN A 13 -17.34 6.32 2.06
N PRO A 14 -18.56 6.83 2.33
CA PRO A 14 -19.50 7.24 1.29
C PRO A 14 -19.11 8.53 0.55
N ASP A 15 -18.10 9.27 1.03
CA ASP A 15 -17.67 10.53 0.44
C ASP A 15 -17.08 10.35 -0.98
N ASP A 16 -17.67 11.05 -1.95
CA ASP A 16 -17.26 10.99 -3.36
C ASP A 16 -15.87 11.64 -3.55
N GLY A 17 -14.88 10.82 -3.90
CA GLY A 17 -13.50 11.26 -4.16
C GLY A 17 -12.50 10.98 -3.02
N HIS A 18 -12.96 10.47 -1.87
CA HIS A 18 -12.09 10.13 -0.74
C HIS A 18 -10.98 9.14 -1.12
N TYR A 19 -11.31 8.11 -1.90
CA TYR A 19 -10.35 7.10 -2.34
C TYR A 19 -9.39 7.61 -3.41
N ASP A 20 -9.81 8.56 -4.24
CA ASP A 20 -8.92 9.22 -5.21
C ASP A 20 -7.91 10.11 -4.48
N ALA A 21 -8.35 10.83 -3.45
CA ALA A 21 -7.45 11.58 -2.57
C ALA A 21 -6.47 10.66 -1.80
N LEU A 22 -6.94 9.48 -1.36
CA LEU A 22 -6.09 8.47 -0.72
C LEU A 22 -5.03 7.92 -1.69
N TYR A 23 -5.40 7.69 -2.95
CA TYR A 23 -4.49 7.26 -4.00
C TYR A 23 -3.45 8.34 -4.32
N ALA A 24 -3.88 9.57 -4.58
CA ALA A 24 -2.99 10.70 -4.85
C ALA A 24 -2.01 10.96 -3.69
N PHE A 25 -2.48 10.78 -2.45
CA PHE A 25 -1.62 10.85 -1.27
C PHE A 25 -0.54 9.75 -1.27
N ALA A 26 -0.91 8.51 -1.60
CA ALA A 26 0.02 7.39 -1.66
C ALA A 26 1.06 7.56 -2.78
N GLU A 27 0.64 8.03 -3.96
CA GLU A 27 1.50 8.33 -5.10
C GLU A 27 2.56 9.38 -4.74
N LYS A 28 2.15 10.52 -4.18
CA LYS A 28 3.07 11.58 -3.73
C LYS A 28 4.11 11.10 -2.71
N ARG A 29 3.78 10.06 -1.93
CA ARG A 29 4.69 9.43 -0.96
C ARG A 29 5.63 8.42 -1.62
N LEU A 30 5.15 7.71 -2.64
CA LEU A 30 5.97 6.81 -3.47
C LEU A 30 7.08 7.58 -4.20
N ASP A 31 6.76 8.75 -4.77
CA ASP A 31 7.75 9.60 -5.45
C ASP A 31 8.91 10.04 -4.55
N ARG A 32 8.65 10.14 -3.24
CA ARG A 32 9.64 10.56 -2.24
C ARG A 32 10.18 9.38 -1.43
N CYS A 33 9.95 8.15 -1.89
CA CYS A 33 10.36 6.97 -1.16
C CYS A 33 11.89 6.81 -1.18
N VAL A 34 12.47 6.59 0.00
CA VAL A 34 13.92 6.39 0.16
C VAL A 34 14.45 5.14 -0.55
N PHE A 35 13.57 4.16 -0.80
CA PHE A 35 13.90 2.90 -1.46
C PHE A 35 13.67 2.94 -2.98
N GLY A 36 12.99 3.97 -3.51
CA GLY A 36 12.68 4.07 -4.94
C GLY A 36 12.04 2.80 -5.52
N THR A 37 12.70 2.22 -6.52
CA THR A 37 12.28 1.00 -7.22
C THR A 37 12.45 -0.28 -6.39
N GLU A 38 13.34 -0.27 -5.40
CA GLU A 38 13.59 -1.42 -4.51
C GLU A 38 12.67 -1.40 -3.29
N LYS A 39 11.55 -0.66 -3.34
CA LYS A 39 10.64 -0.53 -2.21
C LYS A 39 10.08 -1.89 -1.77
N PRO A 40 10.24 -2.27 -0.49
CA PRO A 40 9.59 -3.46 0.05
C PRO A 40 8.08 -3.24 0.19
N ALA A 41 7.34 -4.33 0.44
CA ALA A 41 5.93 -4.24 0.78
C ALA A 41 5.68 -3.25 1.94
N CYS A 42 4.64 -2.43 1.82
CA CYS A 42 4.34 -1.36 2.80
C CYS A 42 4.10 -1.89 4.23
N ARG A 43 3.75 -3.18 4.37
CA ARG A 43 3.60 -3.86 5.66
C ARG A 43 4.94 -4.02 6.40
N GLN A 44 6.01 -4.32 5.66
CA GLN A 44 7.33 -4.64 6.20
C GLN A 44 8.33 -3.47 6.09
N CYS A 45 7.90 -2.35 5.50
CA CYS A 45 8.75 -1.18 5.33
C CYS A 45 9.27 -0.67 6.70
N PRO A 46 10.60 -0.49 6.86
CA PRO A 46 11.21 -0.13 8.14
C PRO A 46 11.06 1.37 8.45
N VAL A 47 10.69 2.19 7.45
CA VAL A 47 10.45 3.63 7.63
C VAL A 47 8.97 3.94 7.83
N HIS A 48 8.69 4.88 8.74
CA HIS A 48 7.34 5.34 8.99
C HIS A 48 6.92 6.38 7.93
N CYS A 49 6.31 5.92 6.83
CA CYS A 49 5.94 6.76 5.69
C CYS A 49 4.54 7.40 5.82
N TYR A 50 3.57 6.69 6.41
CA TYR A 50 2.17 7.10 6.48
C TYR A 50 1.77 7.43 7.92
N PRO A 51 0.90 8.44 8.15
CA PRO A 51 0.19 8.57 9.43
C PRO A 51 -0.56 7.27 9.75
N SER A 52 -0.63 6.90 11.03
CA SER A 52 -1.25 5.65 11.50
C SER A 52 -2.67 5.45 10.96
N ALA A 53 -3.50 6.51 10.96
CA ALA A 53 -4.86 6.47 10.44
C ALA A 53 -4.92 6.06 8.95
N LYS A 54 -4.18 6.74 8.08
CA LYS A 54 -4.14 6.42 6.63
C LYS A 54 -3.54 5.05 6.35
N ARG A 55 -2.58 4.62 7.17
CA ARG A 55 -1.98 3.28 7.06
C ARG A 55 -3.00 2.19 7.34
N GLU A 56 -3.81 2.36 8.38
CA GLU A 56 -4.81 1.39 8.76
C GLU A 56 -5.93 1.29 7.73
N GLU A 57 -6.38 2.43 7.23
CA GLU A 57 -7.33 2.49 6.11
C GLU A 57 -6.81 1.76 4.87
N MET A 58 -5.56 2.02 4.45
CA MET A 58 -4.97 1.33 3.30
C MET A 58 -4.91 -0.19 3.54
N LYS A 59 -4.58 -0.63 4.76
CA LYS A 59 -4.60 -2.07 5.09
C LYS A 59 -6.01 -2.65 5.03
N GLN A 60 -7.03 -1.94 5.49
CA GLN A 60 -8.42 -2.39 5.40
C GLN A 60 -8.83 -2.59 3.94
N VAL A 61 -8.50 -1.62 3.09
CA VAL A 61 -8.71 -1.69 1.64
C VAL A 61 -7.99 -2.91 1.05
N MET A 62 -6.71 -3.09 1.34
CA MET A 62 -5.92 -4.21 0.81
C MET A 62 -6.42 -5.58 1.33
N ARG A 63 -6.78 -5.68 2.61
CA ARG A 63 -7.31 -6.91 3.23
C ARG A 63 -8.63 -7.34 2.60
N TRP A 64 -9.49 -6.38 2.29
CA TRP A 64 -10.79 -6.67 1.70
C TRP A 64 -10.71 -6.87 0.18
N ALA A 65 -10.01 -5.98 -0.54
CA ALA A 65 -9.94 -5.97 -1.99
C ALA A 65 -8.94 -6.99 -2.54
N GLY A 66 -7.89 -7.34 -1.80
CA GLY A 66 -6.82 -8.25 -2.22
C GLY A 66 -7.33 -9.61 -2.69
N PRO A 67 -7.98 -10.42 -1.82
CA PRO A 67 -8.53 -11.72 -2.21
C PRO A 67 -9.58 -11.63 -3.31
N ARG A 68 -10.33 -10.52 -3.36
CA ARG A 68 -11.39 -10.28 -4.34
C ARG A 68 -10.85 -9.88 -5.71
N MET A 69 -9.62 -9.36 -5.79
CA MET A 69 -9.01 -9.01 -7.06
C MET A 69 -8.57 -10.25 -7.85
N LEU A 70 -8.38 -11.39 -7.18
CA LEU A 70 -8.05 -12.67 -7.80
C LEU A 70 -9.03 -13.05 -8.93
N TRP A 71 -10.31 -12.72 -8.75
CA TRP A 71 -11.37 -13.00 -9.72
C TRP A 71 -11.30 -12.16 -11.01
N ARG A 72 -10.66 -10.98 -10.97
CA ARG A 72 -10.53 -10.09 -12.14
C ARG A 72 -9.13 -10.10 -12.74
N HIS A 73 -8.12 -10.11 -11.88
CA HIS A 73 -6.72 -10.06 -12.27
C HIS A 73 -5.92 -11.11 -11.49
N PRO A 74 -6.05 -12.40 -11.85
CA PRO A 74 -5.43 -13.48 -11.11
C PRO A 74 -3.90 -13.35 -11.08
N LEU A 75 -3.29 -13.05 -12.23
CA LEU A 75 -1.83 -12.86 -12.36
C LEU A 75 -1.31 -11.71 -11.48
N LEU A 76 -1.95 -10.52 -11.54
CA LEU A 76 -1.55 -9.37 -10.73
C LEU A 76 -1.72 -9.65 -9.23
N THR A 77 -2.76 -10.39 -8.85
CA THR A 77 -3.00 -10.76 -7.45
C THR A 77 -1.91 -11.70 -6.95
N VAL A 78 -1.51 -12.70 -7.73
CA VAL A 78 -0.42 -13.61 -7.38
C VAL A 78 0.91 -12.85 -7.26
N LEU A 79 1.24 -11.99 -8.22
CA LEU A 79 2.44 -11.13 -8.15
C LEU A 79 2.44 -10.28 -6.87
N HIS A 80 1.31 -9.67 -6.55
CA HIS A 80 1.15 -8.86 -5.34
C HIS A 80 1.36 -9.67 -4.05
N LEU A 81 0.80 -10.89 -3.98
CA LEU A 81 0.99 -11.79 -2.84
C LEU A 81 2.44 -12.26 -2.70
N LEU A 82 3.16 -12.42 -3.80
CA LEU A 82 4.59 -12.73 -3.80
C LEU A 82 5.43 -11.54 -3.34
N ASP A 83 5.08 -10.32 -3.76
CA ASP A 83 5.74 -9.08 -3.31
C ASP A 83 5.60 -8.86 -1.81
N ASP A 84 4.45 -9.21 -1.21
CA ASP A 84 4.24 -9.19 0.24
C ASP A 84 5.17 -10.12 1.03
N LYS A 85 5.76 -11.13 0.35
CA LYS A 85 6.69 -12.09 0.96
C LYS A 85 8.17 -11.73 0.74
N LYS A 86 8.49 -10.71 -0.06
CA LYS A 86 9.87 -10.35 -0.34
C LYS A 86 10.58 -9.86 0.94
N PRO A 87 11.84 -10.22 1.16
CA PRO A 87 12.60 -9.72 2.30
C PRO A 87 12.80 -8.21 2.19
N VAL A 88 12.87 -7.54 3.34
CA VAL A 88 13.08 -6.09 3.41
C VAL A 88 14.53 -5.78 3.02
N PRO A 89 14.77 -4.90 2.03
CA PRO A 89 16.11 -4.49 1.67
C PRO A 89 16.73 -3.62 2.79
N GLU A 90 18.06 -3.57 2.83
CA GLU A 90 18.74 -2.74 3.82
C GLU A 90 18.43 -1.26 3.62
N LEU A 91 18.28 -0.52 4.73
CA LEU A 91 18.11 0.93 4.69
C LEU A 91 19.32 1.60 4.03
N PRO A 92 19.13 2.59 3.13
CA PRO A 92 20.22 3.37 2.58
C PRO A 92 21.02 4.04 3.70
N GLU A 93 22.34 4.10 3.56
CA GLU A 93 23.25 4.63 4.60
C GLU A 93 22.85 6.02 5.10
N LYS A 94 22.30 6.86 4.22
CA LYS A 94 21.81 8.21 4.53
C LYS A 94 20.73 8.25 5.62
N TYR A 95 19.99 7.15 5.82
CA TYR A 95 18.91 7.03 6.81
C TYR A 95 19.25 6.08 7.96
N ARG A 96 20.44 5.46 7.95
CA ARG A 96 20.91 4.64 9.08
C ARG A 96 21.24 5.59 10.25
N LYS A 97 20.63 5.38 11.42
CA LYS A 97 21.04 6.09 12.64
C LYS A 97 22.50 5.74 12.89
N LYS A 98 23.41 6.72 12.82
CA LYS A 98 24.80 6.54 13.26
C LYS A 98 24.74 6.24 14.75
N LYS A 99 25.25 5.06 15.11
CA LYS A 99 25.38 4.61 16.49
C LYS A 99 26.65 5.20 17.09
#